data_AF-A0A4R6EW22-F1
#
_entry.id   AF-A0A4R6EW22-F1
#
_cell.length_a   1.000
_cell.length_b   1.000
_cell.length_c   1.000
_cell.angle_alpha   90.00
_cell.angle_beta   90.00
_cell.angle_gamma   90.00
#
_symmetry.space_group_name_H-M   'P 1'
#
loop_
_entity.id
_entity.type
_entity.pdbx_description
1 polymer ?
#
loop_
_entity_poly.entity_id
_entity_poly.type
_entity_poly.pdbx_seq_one_letter_code
_entity_poly.pdbx_strand_id
1 'polypeptide(L)'
;MTDVRQNDAPVAPLSAKRRAWVLGACAGAAALAFTMAGRFGQPLGLLGISPAFADAPAGGGLDAFVALSQHLTGRSSFDPVLGQRVYGTLLKGDSQFPQNVAALNSWLQIHGGVPSDTVIQALQVDQPPLAKAVGAIMRAWYLGLVGDMPHVQVVAYERALMFDPVKDVLTIPSYCRDVPFYWTQKPGNA
;
A
#
# COMPACT_ATOMS: atom_id res chain seq x y z
N MET A 1 -20.82 18.70 -38.35
CA MET A 1 -22.10 18.29 -37.75
C MET A 1 -22.55 17.07 -38.53
N THR A 2 -22.17 15.89 -38.06
CA THR A 2 -22.40 14.61 -38.75
C THR A 2 -23.30 13.74 -37.88
N ASP A 3 -24.41 13.36 -38.49
CA ASP A 3 -25.54 12.63 -37.92
C ASP A 3 -25.13 11.21 -37.50
N VAL A 4 -25.30 10.88 -36.22
CA VAL A 4 -25.07 9.53 -35.68
C VAL A 4 -26.36 8.75 -35.84
N ARG A 5 -26.40 7.85 -36.82
CA ARG A 5 -27.47 6.87 -36.96
C ARG A 5 -27.55 6.00 -35.70
N GLN A 6 -28.66 6.15 -34.98
CA GLN A 6 -29.03 5.31 -33.85
C GLN A 6 -29.37 3.90 -34.35
N ASN A 7 -28.55 2.93 -33.97
CA ASN A 7 -28.83 1.50 -34.19
C ASN A 7 -29.58 0.98 -32.97
N ASP A 8 -30.90 0.81 -33.11
CA ASP A 8 -31.73 0.13 -32.12
C ASP A 8 -31.56 -1.39 -32.24
N ALA A 9 -30.73 -1.98 -31.38
CA ALA A 9 -30.66 -3.42 -31.18
C ALA A 9 -31.63 -3.85 -30.07
N PRO A 10 -32.36 -4.98 -30.22
CA PRO A 10 -33.34 -5.41 -29.22
C PRO A 10 -32.66 -5.90 -27.94
N VAL A 11 -33.12 -5.36 -26.80
CA VAL A 11 -32.69 -5.74 -25.44
C VAL A 11 -33.20 -7.15 -25.11
N ALA A 12 -32.29 -8.10 -24.92
CA ALA A 12 -32.63 -9.44 -24.44
C ALA A 12 -33.05 -9.41 -22.96
N PRO A 13 -34.09 -10.17 -22.54
CA PRO A 13 -34.55 -10.15 -21.15
C PRO A 13 -33.54 -10.84 -20.23
N LEU A 14 -33.18 -10.14 -19.15
CA LEU A 14 -32.31 -10.64 -18.08
C LEU A 14 -33.01 -11.79 -17.34
N SER A 15 -32.44 -12.99 -17.45
CA SER A 15 -32.90 -14.22 -16.79
C SER A 15 -32.83 -14.11 -15.26
N ALA A 16 -34.00 -13.98 -14.63
CA ALA A 16 -34.21 -13.94 -13.18
C ALA A 16 -34.09 -15.33 -12.51
N LYS A 17 -32.97 -16.03 -12.71
CA LYS A 17 -32.71 -17.37 -12.14
C LYS A 17 -31.39 -17.50 -11.36
N ARG A 18 -30.80 -16.40 -10.90
CA ARG A 18 -29.55 -16.41 -10.11
C ARG A 18 -29.70 -15.80 -8.71
N ARG A 19 -30.85 -16.01 -8.06
CA ARG A 19 -31.05 -15.66 -6.63
C ARG A 19 -31.79 -16.77 -5.91
N ALA A 20 -31.12 -17.91 -5.77
CA ALA A 20 -31.51 -18.93 -4.82
C ALA A 20 -30.26 -19.73 -4.47
N TRP A 21 -30.11 -20.07 -3.19
CA TRP A 21 -29.04 -20.89 -2.58
C TRP A 21 -27.74 -20.10 -2.29
N VAL A 22 -27.23 -19.95 -1.06
CA VAL A 22 -27.38 -20.75 0.19
C VAL A 22 -27.21 -19.85 1.42
N LEU A 23 -28.22 -19.91 2.29
CA LEU A 23 -28.15 -19.61 3.72
C LEU A 23 -27.59 -20.84 4.45
N GLY A 24 -26.70 -20.62 5.43
CA GLY A 24 -26.24 -21.63 6.39
C GLY A 24 -24.71 -21.58 6.55
N ALA A 25 -24.09 -21.48 7.72
CA ALA A 25 -24.55 -21.62 9.09
C ALA A 25 -23.57 -20.83 10.00
N CYS A 26 -24.07 -20.15 11.02
CA CYS A 26 -23.25 -19.62 12.13
C CYS A 26 -23.86 -20.13 13.43
N ALA A 27 -23.16 -21.05 14.10
CA ALA A 27 -23.50 -21.53 15.44
C ALA A 27 -22.22 -21.84 16.22
N GLY A 28 -22.18 -21.38 17.48
CA GLY A 28 -21.24 -21.79 18.53
C GLY A 28 -19.99 -20.91 18.65
N ALA A 29 -19.94 -19.87 19.48
CA ALA A 29 -19.81 -19.86 20.94
C ALA A 29 -18.43 -20.32 21.47
N ALA A 30 -17.64 -19.35 21.96
CA ALA A 30 -16.73 -19.57 23.10
C ALA A 30 -16.43 -18.21 23.76
N ALA A 31 -17.15 -17.93 24.84
CA ALA A 31 -16.82 -16.90 25.80
C ALA A 31 -15.71 -17.42 26.72
N LEU A 32 -14.65 -16.65 26.93
CA LEU A 32 -13.91 -16.64 28.20
C LEU A 32 -13.39 -15.22 28.45
N ALA A 33 -14.14 -14.51 29.28
CA ALA A 33 -13.66 -13.35 30.01
C ALA A 33 -12.69 -13.84 31.09
N PHE A 34 -11.50 -13.25 31.17
CA PHE A 34 -10.74 -13.22 32.42
C PHE A 34 -10.40 -11.77 32.75
N THR A 35 -11.18 -11.27 33.69
CA THR A 35 -10.89 -10.12 34.54
C THR A 35 -9.67 -10.40 35.41
N MET A 36 -8.62 -9.59 35.28
CA MET A 36 -7.60 -9.43 36.32
C MET A 36 -7.60 -7.96 36.75
N ALA A 37 -8.42 -7.67 37.76
CA ALA A 37 -8.29 -6.49 38.59
C ALA A 37 -7.18 -6.76 39.61
N GLY A 38 -6.16 -5.91 39.66
CA GLY A 38 -5.18 -5.94 40.75
C GLY A 38 -3.76 -5.55 40.37
N ARG A 39 -3.50 -4.25 40.26
CA ARG A 39 -2.27 -3.64 40.82
C ARG A 39 -2.43 -2.14 40.92
N PHE A 40 -2.87 -1.70 42.10
CA PHE A 40 -2.69 -0.35 42.59
C PHE A 40 -1.21 -0.10 42.84
N GLY A 41 -0.70 1.02 42.33
CA GLY A 41 0.53 1.66 42.81
C GLY A 41 1.75 1.43 41.93
N GLN A 42 1.95 2.31 40.93
CA GLN A 42 3.27 2.82 40.53
C GLN A 42 3.12 4.25 39.99
N PRO A 43 4.14 5.12 40.18
CA PRO A 43 4.00 6.56 40.09
C PRO A 43 3.99 7.06 38.64
N LEU A 44 3.29 8.19 38.47
CA LEU A 44 3.12 8.94 37.23
C LEU A 44 4.47 9.55 36.78
N GLY A 45 5.29 8.74 36.11
CA GLY A 45 6.47 9.18 35.38
C GLY A 45 6.12 9.48 33.93
N LEU A 46 6.31 10.74 33.54
CA LEU A 46 6.08 11.33 32.23
C LEU A 46 6.77 10.51 31.10
N LEU A 47 6.02 9.68 30.37
CA LEU A 47 6.51 8.97 29.19
C LEU A 47 6.16 9.74 27.93
N GLY A 48 7.18 10.34 27.31
CA GLY A 48 7.13 10.73 25.91
C GLY A 48 6.87 9.49 25.06
N ILE A 49 5.77 9.51 24.31
CA ILE A 49 5.42 8.45 23.37
C ILE A 49 6.33 8.64 22.15
N SER A 50 7.55 8.10 22.21
CA SER A 50 8.26 7.74 20.99
C SER A 50 7.47 6.61 20.34
N PRO A 51 7.18 6.65 19.03
CA PRO A 51 6.63 5.48 18.36
C PRO A 51 7.70 4.39 18.45
N ALA A 52 7.46 3.39 19.30
CA ALA A 52 8.21 2.16 19.27
C ALA A 52 7.81 1.46 17.97
N PHE A 53 8.67 1.55 16.96
CA PHE A 53 8.57 0.66 15.82
C PHE A 53 8.61 -0.76 16.39
N ALA A 54 7.54 -1.53 16.14
CA ALA A 54 7.49 -2.93 16.51
C ALA A 54 8.75 -3.63 15.97
N ASP A 55 9.30 -4.55 16.76
CA ASP A 55 10.44 -5.38 16.33
C ASP A 55 10.11 -5.95 14.94
N ALA A 56 11.00 -5.69 13.96
CA ALA A 56 10.70 -6.05 12.58
C ALA A 56 10.45 -7.57 12.53
N PRO A 57 9.39 -8.04 11.86
CA PRO A 57 9.10 -9.47 11.79
C PRO A 57 10.35 -10.22 11.32
N ALA A 58 10.74 -11.27 12.03
CA ALA A 58 11.90 -12.07 11.65
C ALA A 58 11.63 -12.73 10.28
N GLY A 59 12.32 -12.23 9.24
CA GLY A 59 12.25 -12.73 7.86
C GLY A 59 11.42 -11.87 6.90
N GLY A 60 11.76 -11.91 5.61
CA GLY A 60 11.26 -10.98 4.58
C GLY A 60 9.89 -11.28 3.99
N GLY A 61 8.97 -11.82 4.80
CA GLY A 61 7.59 -12.08 4.41
C GLY A 61 6.76 -10.80 4.21
N LEU A 62 5.46 -10.97 3.94
CA LEU A 62 4.54 -9.87 3.67
C LEU A 62 4.54 -8.80 4.78
N ASP A 63 4.52 -9.21 6.05
CA ASP A 63 4.47 -8.28 7.18
C ASP A 63 5.75 -7.44 7.28
N ALA A 64 6.91 -8.05 7.07
CA ALA A 64 8.20 -7.35 7.04
C ALA A 64 8.30 -6.40 5.84
N PHE A 65 7.71 -6.77 4.69
CA PHE A 65 7.60 -5.88 3.54
C PHE A 65 6.68 -4.69 3.80
N VAL A 66 5.55 -4.89 4.49
CA VAL A 66 4.64 -3.79 4.85
C VAL A 66 5.33 -2.84 5.82
N ALA A 67 6.01 -3.36 6.86
CA ALA A 67 6.78 -2.53 7.79
C ALA A 67 7.89 -1.72 7.08
N LEU A 68 8.66 -2.37 6.20
CA LEU A 68 9.66 -1.71 5.36
C LEU A 68 9.04 -0.61 4.49
N SER A 69 7.89 -0.89 3.88
CA SER A 69 7.17 0.08 3.03
C SER A 69 6.69 1.28 3.83
N GLN A 70 6.22 1.08 5.06
CA GLN A 70 5.80 2.18 5.94
C GLN A 70 6.98 3.10 6.25
N HIS A 71 8.13 2.52 6.61
CA HIS A 71 9.35 3.27 6.87
C HIS A 71 9.83 4.07 5.64
N LEU A 72 9.93 3.41 4.48
CA LEU A 72 10.43 4.05 3.25
C LEU A 72 9.50 5.17 2.73
N THR A 73 8.19 5.03 2.93
CA THR A 73 7.21 6.00 2.40
C THR A 73 6.71 7.02 3.41
N GLY A 74 7.01 6.84 4.70
CA GLY A 74 6.46 7.64 5.80
C GLY A 74 4.96 7.41 6.04
N ARG A 75 4.36 6.35 5.49
CA ARG A 75 2.94 6.03 5.69
C ARG A 75 2.73 5.20 6.94
N SER A 76 1.63 5.47 7.64
CA SER A 76 1.23 4.70 8.83
C SER A 76 0.62 3.33 8.52
N SER A 77 0.05 3.16 7.32
CA SER A 77 -0.69 1.95 6.95
C SER A 77 -0.84 1.81 5.44
N PHE A 78 -1.06 0.58 4.99
CA PHE A 78 -1.39 0.23 3.61
C PHE A 78 -2.67 -0.60 3.55
N ASP A 79 -3.36 -0.52 2.41
CA ASP A 79 -4.46 -1.43 2.10
C ASP A 79 -3.92 -2.88 2.04
N PRO A 80 -4.47 -3.84 2.82
CA PRO A 80 -3.91 -5.19 2.90
C PRO A 80 -3.93 -5.95 1.57
N VAL A 81 -4.98 -5.76 0.77
CA VAL A 81 -5.12 -6.44 -0.53
C VAL A 81 -4.10 -5.90 -1.52
N LEU A 82 -3.90 -4.58 -1.53
CA LEU A 82 -2.88 -3.95 -2.35
C LEU A 82 -1.46 -4.35 -1.89
N GLY A 83 -1.21 -4.38 -0.58
CA GLY A 83 0.08 -4.85 -0.03
C GLY A 83 0.42 -6.27 -0.48
N GLN A 84 -0.53 -7.19 -0.39
CA GLN A 84 -0.34 -8.56 -0.85
C GLN A 84 -0.10 -8.65 -2.36
N ARG A 85 -0.81 -7.85 -3.16
CA ARG A 85 -0.60 -7.79 -4.62
C ARG A 85 0.80 -7.29 -4.95
N VAL A 86 1.21 -6.16 -4.37
CA VAL A 86 2.53 -5.55 -4.63
C VAL A 86 3.64 -6.51 -4.24
N TYR A 87 3.59 -7.07 -3.02
CA TYR A 87 4.56 -8.06 -2.54
C TYR A 87 4.63 -9.29 -3.46
N GLY A 88 3.47 -9.86 -3.80
CA GLY A 88 3.41 -11.05 -4.66
C GLY A 88 3.96 -10.79 -6.07
N THR A 89 3.75 -9.60 -6.62
CA THR A 89 4.29 -9.24 -7.94
C THR A 89 5.81 -9.00 -7.89
N LEU A 90 6.31 -8.33 -6.84
CA LEU A 90 7.75 -8.13 -6.64
C LEU A 90 8.47 -9.47 -6.46
N LEU A 91 7.92 -10.36 -5.63
CA LEU A 91 8.44 -11.72 -5.43
C LEU A 91 8.48 -12.55 -6.72
N LYS A 92 7.46 -12.43 -7.58
CA LYS A 92 7.45 -13.11 -8.89
C LYS A 92 8.51 -12.57 -9.84
N GLY A 93 8.84 -11.27 -9.74
CA GLY A 93 9.86 -10.63 -10.56
C GLY A 93 11.29 -10.88 -10.06
N ASP A 94 11.47 -11.12 -8.76
CA ASP A 94 12.76 -11.40 -8.14
C ASP A 94 12.59 -12.41 -6.99
N SER A 95 13.11 -13.62 -7.18
CA SER A 95 13.04 -14.68 -6.16
C SER A 95 13.89 -14.40 -4.92
N GLN A 96 14.86 -13.47 -5.00
CA GLN A 96 15.66 -13.00 -3.87
C GLN A 96 14.96 -11.86 -3.09
N PHE A 97 13.79 -11.41 -3.56
CA PHE A 97 13.11 -10.27 -2.96
C PHE A 97 12.84 -10.42 -1.44
N PRO A 98 12.42 -11.58 -0.90
CA PRO A 98 12.26 -11.74 0.54
C PRO A 98 13.58 -11.58 1.30
N GLN A 99 14.68 -12.13 0.78
CA GLN A 99 16.00 -11.97 1.39
C GLN A 99 16.42 -10.50 1.40
N ASN A 100 16.15 -9.77 0.31
CA ASN A 100 16.40 -8.34 0.22
C ASN A 100 15.55 -7.54 1.22
N VAL A 101 14.27 -7.88 1.41
CA VAL A 101 13.40 -7.25 2.42
C VAL A 101 13.93 -7.47 3.83
N ALA A 102 14.36 -8.69 4.16
CA ALA A 102 14.94 -8.99 5.48
C ALA A 102 16.24 -8.21 5.72
N ALA A 103 17.13 -8.17 4.72
CA ALA A 103 18.38 -7.44 4.78
C ALA A 103 18.16 -5.92 4.90
N LEU A 104 17.20 -5.36 4.16
CA LEU A 104 16.82 -3.95 4.24
C LEU A 104 16.28 -3.57 5.62
N ASN A 105 15.39 -4.38 6.19
CA ASN A 105 14.90 -4.13 7.55
C ASN A 105 16.04 -4.16 8.58
N SER A 106 16.94 -5.13 8.48
CA SER A 106 18.12 -5.21 9.36
C SER A 106 19.06 -4.01 9.17
N TRP A 107 19.28 -3.59 7.93
CA TRP A 107 20.10 -2.43 7.61
C TRP A 107 19.51 -1.14 8.18
N LEU A 108 18.19 -0.95 8.07
CA LEU A 108 17.48 0.22 8.62
C LEU A 108 17.49 0.24 10.15
N GLN A 109 17.50 -0.91 10.83
CA GLN A 109 17.68 -0.94 12.28
C GLN A 109 19.05 -0.39 12.72
N ILE A 110 20.10 -0.69 11.96
CA ILE A 110 21.46 -0.22 12.24
C ILE A 110 21.64 1.25 11.82
N HIS A 111 20.97 1.65 10.73
CA HIS A 111 21.14 2.97 10.08
C HIS A 111 19.88 3.84 10.19
N GLY A 112 19.08 3.69 11.24
CA GLY A 112 17.74 4.31 11.37
C GLY A 112 17.71 5.86 11.36
N GLY A 113 18.88 6.51 11.38
CA GLY A 113 19.00 7.96 11.16
C GLY A 113 19.08 8.38 9.68
N VAL A 114 19.17 7.44 8.73
CA VAL A 114 19.25 7.74 7.30
C VAL A 114 17.87 8.16 6.77
N PRO A 115 17.71 9.38 6.24
CA PRO A 115 16.46 9.82 5.62
C PRO A 115 16.06 8.93 4.44
N SER A 116 14.77 8.60 4.31
CA SER A 116 14.24 7.68 3.28
C SER A 116 14.58 8.10 1.84
N ASP A 117 14.75 9.39 1.57
CA ASP A 117 15.15 9.95 0.26
C ASP A 117 16.63 9.69 -0.09
N THR A 118 17.47 9.37 0.91
CA THR A 118 18.90 9.10 0.72
C THR A 118 19.28 7.62 0.84
N VAL A 119 18.35 6.75 1.24
CA VAL A 119 18.59 5.30 1.43
C VAL A 119 19.18 4.64 0.18
N ILE A 120 18.66 4.97 -1.01
CA ILE A 120 19.19 4.41 -2.28
C ILE A 120 20.66 4.79 -2.46
N GLN A 121 21.00 6.06 -2.24
CA GLN A 121 22.37 6.55 -2.38
C GLN A 121 23.31 5.89 -1.37
N ALA A 122 22.86 5.74 -0.11
CA ALA A 122 23.62 5.08 0.94
C ALA A 122 23.91 3.60 0.61
N LEU A 123 22.97 2.90 -0.01
CA LEU A 123 23.12 1.49 -0.39
C LEU A 123 23.86 1.29 -1.70
N GLN A 124 23.92 2.30 -2.58
CA GLN A 124 24.36 2.15 -3.96
C GLN A 124 25.81 1.66 -4.11
N VAL A 125 26.68 2.02 -3.16
CA VAL A 125 28.11 1.66 -3.19
C VAL A 125 28.33 0.26 -2.63
N ASP A 126 27.82 0.00 -1.43
CA ASP A 126 28.17 -1.21 -0.68
C ASP A 126 27.19 -2.37 -0.92
N GLN A 127 25.92 -2.05 -1.21
CA GLN A 127 24.85 -3.04 -1.38
C GLN A 127 23.94 -2.71 -2.58
N PRO A 128 24.47 -2.68 -3.83
CA PRO A 128 23.68 -2.35 -5.02
C PRO A 128 22.39 -3.17 -5.20
N PRO A 129 22.33 -4.48 -4.87
CA PRO A 129 21.08 -5.24 -4.93
C PRO A 129 19.98 -4.70 -4.01
N LEU A 130 20.34 -4.22 -2.81
CA LEU A 130 19.39 -3.62 -1.89
C LEU A 130 18.93 -2.23 -2.36
N ALA A 131 19.85 -1.43 -2.94
CA ALA A 131 19.48 -0.16 -3.58
C ALA A 131 18.44 -0.38 -4.70
N LYS A 132 18.65 -1.41 -5.53
CA LYS A 132 17.69 -1.82 -6.58
C LYS A 132 16.35 -2.25 -5.98
N ALA A 133 16.36 -3.03 -4.90
CA ALA A 133 15.14 -3.46 -4.22
C ALA A 133 14.34 -2.27 -3.66
N VAL A 134 15.00 -1.29 -3.02
CA VAL A 134 14.34 -0.05 -2.55
C VAL A 134 13.73 0.72 -3.73
N GLY A 135 14.46 0.86 -4.83
CA GLY A 135 13.94 1.49 -6.06
C GLY A 135 12.70 0.78 -6.60
N ALA A 136 12.70 -0.56 -6.63
CA ALA A 136 11.55 -1.35 -7.07
C ALA A 136 10.33 -1.20 -6.14
N ILE A 137 10.55 -1.19 -4.82
CA ILE A 137 9.49 -0.97 -3.81
C ILE A 137 8.88 0.43 -3.99
N MET A 138 9.71 1.47 -4.07
CA MET A 138 9.24 2.85 -4.24
C MET A 138 8.50 3.04 -5.56
N ARG A 139 9.01 2.46 -6.65
CA ARG A 139 8.34 2.46 -7.97
C ARG A 139 6.98 1.78 -7.91
N ALA A 140 6.88 0.63 -7.24
CA ALA A 140 5.63 -0.10 -7.10
C ALA A 140 4.57 0.71 -6.33
N TRP A 141 4.96 1.40 -5.26
CA TRP A 141 4.04 2.21 -4.47
C TRP A 141 3.68 3.52 -5.15
N TYR A 142 4.66 4.31 -5.57
CA TYR A 142 4.42 5.66 -6.10
C TYR A 142 3.85 5.65 -7.50
N LEU A 143 4.30 4.74 -8.37
CA LEU A 143 3.85 4.69 -9.76
C LEU A 143 2.85 3.56 -10.03
N GLY A 144 2.71 2.60 -9.10
CA GLY A 144 1.86 1.43 -9.32
C GLY A 144 2.43 0.44 -10.33
N LEU A 145 3.75 0.47 -10.57
CA LEU A 145 4.43 -0.32 -11.60
C LEU A 145 5.47 -1.26 -11.00
N VAL A 146 5.49 -2.52 -11.45
CA VAL A 146 6.52 -3.49 -11.10
C VAL A 146 7.19 -4.03 -12.36
N GLY A 147 8.51 -4.22 -12.30
CA GLY A 147 9.32 -4.67 -13.42
C GLY A 147 9.82 -3.55 -14.30
N ASP A 148 10.63 -3.93 -15.28
CA ASP A 148 11.29 -3.05 -16.23
C ASP A 148 10.80 -3.33 -17.64
N MET A 149 10.97 -2.35 -18.54
CA MET A 149 10.61 -2.53 -19.94
C MET A 149 11.39 -3.69 -20.58
N PRO A 150 10.75 -4.51 -21.42
CA PRO A 150 9.37 -4.41 -21.92
C PRO A 150 8.32 -5.12 -21.06
N HIS A 151 8.69 -5.66 -19.89
CA HIS A 151 7.83 -6.49 -19.04
C HIS A 151 7.41 -5.78 -17.75
N VAL A 152 6.58 -4.74 -17.89
CA VAL A 152 6.04 -3.96 -16.75
C VAL A 152 4.63 -4.42 -16.42
N GLN A 153 4.33 -4.59 -15.13
CA GLN A 153 3.00 -4.88 -14.62
C GLN A 153 2.43 -3.69 -13.86
N VAL A 154 1.17 -3.34 -14.14
CA VAL A 154 0.42 -2.34 -13.39
C VAL A 154 -0.26 -3.02 -12.20
N VAL A 155 0.19 -2.71 -10.98
CA VAL A 155 -0.37 -3.26 -9.73
C VAL A 155 -1.36 -2.29 -9.08
N ALA A 156 -1.19 -0.99 -9.30
CA ALA A 156 -2.09 0.07 -8.86
C ALA A 156 -2.19 1.16 -9.93
N TYR A 157 -3.35 1.80 -10.04
CA TYR A 157 -3.51 3.02 -10.84
C TYR A 157 -4.07 4.13 -9.96
N GLU A 158 -5.33 4.00 -9.55
CA GLU A 158 -6.00 4.96 -8.66
C GLU A 158 -5.29 5.09 -7.30
N ARG A 159 -4.76 3.98 -6.78
CA ARG A 159 -4.11 3.89 -5.46
C ARG A 159 -2.60 4.13 -5.49
N ALA A 160 -2.04 4.64 -6.60
CA ALA A 160 -0.62 4.97 -6.69
C ALA A 160 -0.32 6.21 -5.83
N LEU A 161 0.73 6.13 -5.00
CA LEU A 161 0.95 7.14 -3.95
C LEU A 161 1.28 8.53 -4.50
N MET A 162 1.76 8.65 -5.74
CA MET A 162 2.10 9.95 -6.34
C MET A 162 0.89 10.89 -6.48
N PHE A 163 -0.34 10.35 -6.48
CA PHE A 163 -1.55 11.17 -6.61
C PHE A 163 -2.01 11.76 -5.28
N ASP A 164 -1.66 11.16 -4.14
CA ASP A 164 -2.17 11.58 -2.84
C ASP A 164 -1.76 13.02 -2.44
N PRO A 165 -0.51 13.47 -2.66
CA PRO A 165 -0.09 14.83 -2.31
C PRO A 165 -0.76 15.94 -3.13
N VAL A 166 -1.37 15.60 -4.28
CA VAL A 166 -1.91 16.57 -5.24
C VAL A 166 -3.41 16.41 -5.47
N LYS A 167 -4.08 15.50 -4.76
CA LYS A 167 -5.48 15.10 -4.99
C LYS A 167 -6.50 16.23 -4.77
N ASP A 168 -6.12 17.26 -4.02
CA ASP A 168 -6.91 18.46 -3.78
C ASP A 168 -6.96 19.39 -5.01
N VAL A 169 -5.97 19.30 -5.89
CA VAL A 169 -5.88 20.11 -7.12
C VAL A 169 -6.05 19.27 -8.38
N LEU A 170 -5.33 18.16 -8.49
CA LEU A 170 -5.25 17.34 -9.70
C LEU A 170 -6.15 16.11 -9.61
N THR A 171 -6.90 15.87 -10.70
CA THR A 171 -7.58 14.58 -10.91
C THR A 171 -6.63 13.53 -11.45
N ILE A 172 -6.80 12.29 -11.00
CA ILE A 172 -6.18 11.12 -11.63
C ILE A 172 -6.70 11.05 -13.08
N PRO A 173 -5.83 10.86 -14.10
CA PRO A 173 -6.30 10.79 -15.48
C PRO A 173 -7.37 9.71 -15.65
N SER A 174 -8.32 9.91 -16.57
CA SER A 174 -9.54 9.08 -16.75
C SER A 174 -10.58 9.11 -15.62
N TYR A 175 -10.32 9.77 -14.49
CA TYR A 175 -11.29 9.99 -13.41
C TYR A 175 -11.83 11.43 -13.45
N CYS A 176 -13.15 11.57 -13.40
CA CYS A 176 -13.79 12.87 -13.25
C CYS A 176 -13.77 13.32 -11.78
N ARG A 177 -13.68 14.63 -11.56
CA ARG A 177 -14.00 15.23 -10.26
C ARG A 177 -15.50 15.50 -10.19
N ASP A 178 -16.04 15.59 -8.98
CA ASP A 178 -17.48 15.78 -8.75
C ASP A 178 -18.05 17.10 -9.31
N VAL A 179 -17.20 18.07 -9.66
CA VAL A 179 -17.63 19.38 -10.19
C VAL A 179 -16.87 19.74 -11.48
N PRO A 180 -17.58 20.06 -12.58
CA PRO A 180 -16.94 20.53 -13.82
C PRO A 180 -16.28 21.90 -13.63
N PHE A 181 -15.31 22.24 -14.47
CA PHE A 181 -14.59 23.52 -14.46
C PHE A 181 -13.82 23.84 -13.16
N TYR A 182 -13.54 22.85 -12.29
CA TYR A 182 -12.79 23.05 -11.04
C TYR A 182 -11.44 23.75 -11.26
N TRP A 183 -10.81 23.54 -12.42
CA TRP A 183 -9.52 24.11 -12.82
C TRP A 183 -9.54 25.64 -13.02
N THR A 184 -10.72 26.27 -13.03
CA THR A 184 -10.85 27.73 -13.12
C THR A 184 -10.63 28.43 -11.77
N GLN A 185 -10.72 27.68 -10.67
CA GLN A 185 -10.51 28.22 -9.33
C GLN A 185 -9.04 28.10 -8.94
N LYS A 186 -8.49 29.16 -8.32
CA LYS A 186 -7.15 29.11 -7.75
C LYS A 186 -7.15 28.08 -6.60
N PRO A 187 -6.22 27.11 -6.58
CA PRO A 187 -6.06 26.21 -5.45
C PRO A 187 -5.89 26.98 -4.15
N GLY A 188 -6.51 26.49 -3.07
CA GLY A 188 -6.22 27.00 -1.74
C GLY A 188 -4.75 26.79 -1.40
N ASN A 189 -4.17 27.69 -0.61
CA ASN A 189 -2.86 27.42 -0.01
C ASN A 189 -3.12 26.35 1.07
N ALA A 190 -2.66 25.12 0.84
CA ALA A 190 -2.70 24.04 1.84
C ALA A 190 -1.69 24.30 2.95
#